data_AF-A0A975QPT0-F1
#
_entry.id   AF-A0A975QPT0-F1
#
_cell.length_a   1.000
_cell.length_b   1.000
_cell.length_c   1.000
_cell.angle_alpha   90.00
_cell.angle_beta   90.00
_cell.angle_gamma   90.00
#
_symmetry.space_group_name_H-M   'P 1'
#
loop_
_entity.id
_entity.type
_entity.pdbx_description
1 polymer ?
#
loop_
_entity_poly.entity_id
_entity_poly.type
_entity_poly.pdbx_seq_one_letter_code
_entity_poly.pdbx_strand_id
1 'polypeptide(L)' 'MLSKEKMIRLKELANKAKKEGLTDNEKVEQKKLRDEYLTVFRKHFRKRLDNVVFVDEKGNEIKKPIQ' A
#
# COMPACT_ATOMS: atom_id res chain seq x y z
N MET A 1 3.95 9.34 -0.80
CA MET A 1 2.55 8.87 -0.72
C MET A 1 1.87 9.18 -2.05
N LEU A 2 0.85 8.42 -2.42
CA LEU A 2 0.04 8.75 -3.59
C LEU A 2 -0.68 10.11 -3.37
N SER A 3 -0.87 10.90 -4.42
CA SER A 3 -1.59 12.18 -4.33
C SER A 3 -3.03 11.99 -3.83
N LYS A 4 -3.53 12.96 -3.05
CA LYS A 4 -4.88 12.91 -2.45
C LYS A 4 -5.97 12.72 -3.51
N GLU A 5 -5.83 13.38 -4.65
CA GLU A 5 -6.78 13.28 -5.78
C GLU A 5 -6.88 11.86 -6.34
N LYS A 6 -5.74 11.21 -6.58
CA LYS A 6 -5.68 9.81 -7.05
C LYS A 6 -6.29 8.84 -6.03
N MET A 7 -6.13 9.12 -4.74
CA MET A 7 -6.70 8.32 -3.65
C MET A 7 -8.22 8.47 -3.58
N ILE A 8 -8.75 9.69 -3.76
CA ILE A 8 -10.19 9.95 -3.86
C ILE A 8 -10.75 9.20 -5.06
N ARG A 9 -10.12 9.34 -6.22
CA ARG A 9 -10.53 8.64 -7.45
C ARG A 9 -10.56 7.12 -7.29
N LEU A 10 -9.53 6.54 -6.66
CA LEU A 10 -9.49 5.10 -6.36
C LEU A 10 -10.65 4.66 -5.45
N LYS A 11 -11.02 5.49 -4.45
CA LYS A 11 -12.18 5.22 -3.58
C LYS A 11 -13.50 5.32 -4.33
N GLU A 12 -13.66 6.30 -5.21
CA GLU A 12 -14.85 6.44 -6.06
C GLU A 12 -15.04 5.21 -6.96
N LEU A 13 -13.97 4.80 -7.67
CA LEU A 13 -13.99 3.60 -8.50
C LEU A 13 -14.28 2.34 -7.66
N ALA A 14 -13.72 2.23 -6.45
CA ALA A 14 -14.00 1.11 -5.57
C ALA A 14 -15.46 1.08 -5.07
N ASN A 15 -16.05 2.24 -4.79
CA ASN A 15 -17.45 2.34 -4.39
C ASN A 15 -18.39 1.99 -5.56
N LYS A 16 -18.08 2.51 -6.75
CA LYS A 16 -18.81 2.19 -7.99
C LYS A 16 -18.75 0.71 -8.32
N ALA A 17 -17.57 0.10 -8.21
CA ALA A 17 -17.37 -1.35 -8.38
C ALA A 17 -18.28 -2.20 -7.49
N LYS A 18 -18.52 -1.76 -6.25
CA LYS A 18 -19.38 -2.46 -5.28
C LYS A 18 -20.86 -2.28 -5.56
N LYS A 19 -21.28 -1.12 -6.05
CA LYS A 19 -22.70 -0.80 -6.26
C LYS A 19 -23.22 -1.28 -7.61
N GLU A 20 -22.54 -0.92 -8.68
CA GLU A 20 -23.04 -1.04 -10.06
C GLU A 20 -22.10 -1.85 -10.96
N GLY A 21 -20.87 -2.10 -10.50
CA GLY A 21 -19.80 -2.67 -11.31
C GLY A 21 -18.96 -1.60 -12.00
N LEU A 22 -17.86 -2.02 -12.62
CA LEU A 22 -16.97 -1.14 -13.37
C LEU A 22 -17.00 -1.49 -14.85
N THR A 23 -16.98 -0.46 -15.69
CA THR A 23 -16.67 -0.62 -17.11
C THR A 23 -15.21 -1.05 -17.29
N ASP A 24 -14.86 -1.64 -18.43
CA ASP A 24 -13.50 -2.13 -18.64
C ASP A 24 -12.44 -1.02 -18.62
N ASN A 25 -12.78 0.18 -19.08
CA ASN A 25 -11.93 1.36 -18.96
C ASN A 25 -11.68 1.74 -17.48
N GLU A 26 -12.74 1.72 -16.67
CA GLU A 26 -12.62 2.03 -15.24
C GLU A 26 -11.86 0.95 -14.46
N LYS A 27 -11.98 -0.33 -14.85
CA LYS A 27 -11.15 -1.41 -14.29
C LYS A 27 -9.67 -1.19 -14.57
N VAL A 28 -9.32 -0.77 -15.79
CA VAL A 28 -7.94 -0.45 -16.16
C VAL A 28 -7.42 0.74 -15.35
N GLU A 29 -8.22 1.80 -15.21
CA GLU A 29 -7.88 2.97 -14.39
C GLU A 29 -7.68 2.58 -12.92
N GLN A 30 -8.63 1.82 -12.36
CA GLN A 30 -8.56 1.35 -10.97
C GLN A 30 -7.31 0.48 -10.74
N LYS A 31 -7.00 -0.42 -11.67
CA LYS A 31 -5.80 -1.29 -11.59
C LYS A 31 -4.53 -0.44 -11.60
N LYS A 32 -4.43 0.54 -12.49
CA LYS A 32 -3.28 1.44 -12.59
C LYS A 32 -3.09 2.25 -11.30
N LEU A 33 -4.17 2.82 -10.76
CA LEU A 33 -4.13 3.58 -9.50
C LEU A 33 -3.75 2.69 -8.31
N ARG A 34 -4.24 1.44 -8.28
CA ARG A 34 -3.93 0.47 -7.22
C ARG A 34 -2.48 0.02 -7.27
N ASP A 35 -1.92 -0.19 -8.46
CA ASP A 35 -0.52 -0.58 -8.64
C ASP A 35 0.43 0.55 -8.20
N GLU A 36 0.12 1.79 -8.58
CA GLU A 36 0.87 2.97 -8.15
C GLU A 36 0.81 3.15 -6.62
N TYR A 37 -0.38 2.97 -6.03
CA TYR A 37 -0.56 2.98 -4.58
C TYR A 37 0.30 1.90 -3.89
N LEU A 38 0.25 0.66 -4.39
CA LEU A 38 0.99 -0.46 -3.81
C LEU A 38 2.49 -0.27 -3.90
N THR A 39 3.01 0.25 -5.02
CA THR A 39 4.43 0.54 -5.19
C THR A 39 4.91 1.55 -4.16
N VAL A 40 4.17 2.65 -4.00
CA VAL A 40 4.49 3.66 -2.99
C VAL A 40 4.34 3.09 -1.59
N PHE A 41 3.27 2.34 -1.32
CA PHE A 41 3.01 1.70 -0.03
C PHE A 41 4.14 0.74 0.35
N ARG A 42 4.58 -0.14 -0.56
CA ARG A 42 5.70 -1.08 -0.34
C ARG A 42 7.00 -0.36 -0.04
N LYS A 43 7.30 0.73 -0.75
CA LYS A 43 8.48 1.56 -0.47
C LYS A 43 8.45 2.16 0.94
N HIS A 44 7.30 2.72 1.34
CA HIS A 44 7.10 3.26 2.69
C HIS A 44 7.12 2.16 3.77
N PHE A 45 6.52 1.00 3.48
CA PHE A 45 6.48 -0.14 4.38
C PHE A 45 7.86 -0.74 4.61
N ARG A 46 8.67 -0.92 3.55
CA ARG A 46 10.06 -1.37 3.67
C ARG A 46 10.88 -0.41 4.52
N LYS A 47 10.75 0.91 4.31
CA LYS A 47 11.41 1.91 5.17
C LYS A 47 10.97 1.80 6.64
N ARG A 48 9.70 1.50 6.92
CA ARG A 48 9.23 1.26 8.29
C ARG A 48 9.81 -0.04 8.86
N LEU A 49 9.84 -1.12 8.09
CA LEU A 49 10.45 -2.39 8.49
C LEU A 49 11.95 -2.24 8.77
N ASP A 50 12.66 -1.40 8.02
CA ASP A 50 14.06 -1.05 8.29
C ASP A 50 14.24 -0.47 9.70
N ASN A 51 13.28 0.35 10.17
CA ASN A 51 13.30 0.91 11.52
C ASN A 51 12.75 -0.02 12.61
N VAL A 52 12.23 -1.22 12.27
CA VAL A 52 11.80 -2.19 13.28
C VAL A 52 13.04 -2.80 13.91
N VAL A 53 13.14 -2.65 15.24
CA VAL A 53 14.18 -3.23 16.07
C VAL A 53 13.66 -4.54 16.63
N PHE A 54 14.46 -5.60 16.58
CA PHE A 54 14.12 -6.86 17.24
C PHE A 54 14.75 -6.82 18.63
N VAL A 55 13.97 -7.10 19.66
CA VAL A 55 14.43 -7.12 21.05
C VAL A 55 14.25 -8.53 21.63
N ASP A 56 15.21 -8.99 22.42
CA ASP A 56 15.08 -10.23 23.19
C ASP A 56 14.21 -10.03 24.45
N GLU A 57 13.91 -11.11 25.17
CA GLU A 57 13.13 -11.08 26.42
C GLU A 57 13.80 -10.25 27.54
N LYS A 58 15.08 -9.90 27.38
CA LYS A 58 15.85 -9.07 28.31
C LYS A 58 16.01 -7.61 27.83
N GLY A 59 15.40 -7.26 26.68
CA GLY A 59 15.42 -5.91 26.11
C GLY A 59 16.65 -5.58 25.26
N ASN A 60 17.53 -6.53 24.94
CA ASN A 60 18.69 -6.28 24.10
C ASN A 60 18.30 -6.30 22.61
N GLU A 61 18.83 -5.36 21.83
CA GLU A 61 18.63 -5.31 20.39
C GLU A 61 19.34 -6.49 19.70
N ILE A 62 18.58 -7.39 19.09
CA ILE A 62 19.11 -8.48 18.27
C ILE A 62 19.14 -8.05 16.80
N LYS A 63 20.24 -8.38 16.11
CA LYS A 63 20.34 -8.15 14.66
C LYS A 63 19.25 -8.94 13.94
N LYS A 64 18.57 -8.29 13.00
CA LYS A 64 17.60 -8.94 12.11
C LYS A 64 18.20 -10.22 11.54
N PRO A 65 17.53 -11.38 11.64
CA PRO A 65 17.94 -12.54 10.87
C PRO A 65 17.92 -12.12 9.40
N ILE A 66 19.10 -12.17 8.78
CA ILE A 66 19.31 -11.84 7.37
C ILE A 66 18.42 -12.81 6.58
N GLN A 67 17.51 -12.27 5.78
CA GLN A 67 16.59 -13.04 4.93
C GLN A 67 17.34 -13.66 3.75
#